data_AF-A0A178JAU0-F1
#
_entry.id   AF-A0A178JAU0-F1
#
_cell.length_a   1.000
_cell.length_b   1.000
_cell.length_c   1.000
_cell.angle_alpha   90.00
_cell.angle_beta   90.00
_cell.angle_gamma   90.00
#
_symmetry.space_group_name_H-M   'P 1'
#
loop_
_entity.id
_entity.type
_entity.pdbx_description
1 polymer ?
#
loop_
_entity_poly.entity_id
_entity_poly.type
_entity_poly.pdbx_seq_one_letter_code
_entity_poly.pdbx_strand_id
1 'polypeptide(L)'
;MDEQVLENNQMGMEEIEQLEQHSELDEKALLAELNGDDFDPESVVKRKDPKQAAELAAGKQTAIVVLGVVEQGLKMFGHKAFEFDPEGAEGVAEAAAPLFVKYNGELPPWLAEYKEEITFVGAAGALGFTSVQQIKALKAFDRAKEIEQMKSESEVEGVQSEA
;
A
#
# COMPACT_ATOMS: atom_id res chain seq x y z
N MET A 1 6.02 -35.68 47.25
CA MET A 1 7.04 -35.34 48.26
C MET A 1 8.43 -35.52 47.69
N ASP A 2 8.98 -34.65 46.85
CA ASP A 2 8.45 -33.61 45.97
C ASP A 2 9.57 -33.36 44.97
N GLU A 3 9.31 -33.74 43.72
CA GLU A 3 10.15 -33.56 42.54
C GLU A 3 10.20 -32.08 42.10
N GLN A 4 9.93 -31.14 43.01
CA GLN A 4 9.64 -29.72 42.72
C GLN A 4 10.82 -28.76 42.97
N VAL A 5 12.07 -29.19 42.84
CA VAL A 5 13.22 -28.28 43.07
C VAL A 5 14.20 -28.19 41.89
N LEU A 6 13.89 -28.79 40.73
CA LEU A 6 14.77 -28.72 39.56
C LEU A 6 14.12 -28.12 38.31
N GLU A 7 12.96 -27.48 38.44
CA GLU A 7 12.17 -26.98 37.31
C GLU A 7 12.03 -25.45 37.32
N ASN A 8 13.11 -24.73 37.60
CA ASN A 8 13.07 -23.26 37.57
C ASN A 8 14.31 -22.59 36.95
N ASN A 9 15.02 -23.29 36.07
CA ASN A 9 16.18 -22.73 35.37
C ASN A 9 16.30 -23.16 33.90
N GLN A 10 15.16 -23.40 33.25
CA GLN A 10 15.07 -23.49 31.78
C GLN A 10 14.35 -22.25 31.26
N MET A 11 15.01 -21.08 31.38
CA MET A 11 14.77 -20.05 30.37
C MET A 11 15.43 -20.56 29.09
N GLY A 12 14.63 -20.74 28.05
CA GLY A 12 15.02 -21.36 26.80
C GLY A 12 16.24 -20.68 26.18
N MET A 13 17.27 -21.49 25.87
CA MET A 13 18.45 -21.10 25.11
C MET A 13 18.14 -20.57 23.69
N GLU A 14 16.89 -20.57 23.23
CA GLU A 14 16.48 -20.07 21.92
C GLU A 14 16.26 -18.55 21.88
N GLU A 15 16.21 -17.86 23.04
CA GLU A 15 16.02 -16.40 23.10
C GLU A 15 17.36 -15.63 23.21
N ILE A 16 18.48 -16.34 23.41
CA ILE A 16 19.82 -15.74 23.56
C ILE A 16 20.58 -15.68 22.20
N GLU A 17 20.07 -16.33 21.16
CA GLU A 17 20.74 -16.42 19.85
C GLU A 17 20.31 -15.32 18.86
N GLN A 18 19.53 -14.33 19.30
CA GLN A 18 19.60 -13.00 18.70
C GLN A 18 20.88 -12.32 19.21
N LEU A 19 22.03 -12.85 18.79
CA LEU A 19 23.28 -12.10 18.83
C LEU A 19 23.00 -10.78 18.13
N GLU A 20 22.95 -9.70 18.92
CA GLU A 20 23.01 -8.33 18.44
C GLU A 20 24.15 -8.27 17.42
N GLN A 21 23.80 -8.28 16.14
CA GLN A 21 24.77 -8.09 15.06
C GLN A 21 25.13 -6.62 15.07
N HIS A 22 25.99 -6.24 16.01
CA HIS A 22 26.65 -4.96 16.04
C HIS A 22 27.48 -4.85 14.76
N SER A 23 27.13 -3.88 13.90
CA SER A 23 27.90 -3.68 12.67
C SER A 23 29.34 -3.29 13.02
N GLU A 24 30.32 -3.65 12.19
CA GLU A 24 31.74 -3.24 12.41
C GLU A 24 31.90 -1.72 12.56
N LEU A 25 30.95 -0.94 12.04
CA LEU A 25 30.87 0.51 12.21
C LEU A 25 30.48 0.92 13.64
N ASP A 26 29.63 0.14 14.29
CA ASP A 26 29.16 0.40 15.66
C ASP A 26 30.25 0.04 16.68
N GLU A 27 30.96 -1.06 16.45
CA GLU A 27 32.15 -1.41 17.24
C GLU A 27 33.26 -0.35 17.11
N LYS A 28 33.49 0.16 15.89
CA LYS A 28 34.45 1.25 15.65
C LYS A 28 34.01 2.57 16.31
N ALA A 29 32.71 2.85 16.36
CA ALA A 29 32.18 4.03 17.04
C ALA A 29 32.35 3.93 18.55
N LEU A 30 32.06 2.75 19.14
CA LEU A 30 32.35 2.46 20.55
C LEU A 30 33.84 2.61 20.88
N LEU A 31 34.73 2.13 19.99
CA LEU A 31 36.17 2.28 20.17
C LEU A 31 36.63 3.73 20.05
N ALA A 32 35.97 4.56 19.23
CA ALA A 32 36.25 6.00 19.14
C ALA A 32 35.79 6.73 20.40
N GLU A 33 34.62 6.36 20.94
CA GLU A 33 34.07 6.92 22.18
C GLU A 33 34.93 6.54 23.40
N LEU A 34 35.45 5.31 23.47
CA LEU A 34 36.42 4.91 24.50
C LEU A 34 37.78 5.63 24.38
N ASN A 35 38.16 6.08 23.18
CA ASN A 35 39.40 6.80 22.93
C ASN A 35 39.28 8.32 23.17
N GLY A 36 38.13 8.81 23.63
CA GLY A 36 37.96 10.18 24.13
C GLY A 36 37.55 11.21 23.07
N ASP A 37 37.04 10.79 21.92
CA ASP A 37 36.28 11.70 21.05
C ASP A 37 34.93 11.99 21.71
N ASP A 38 34.62 13.28 21.92
CA ASP A 38 33.36 13.74 22.52
C ASP A 38 32.16 13.11 21.76
N PHE A 39 31.29 12.42 22.50
CA PHE A 39 30.06 11.83 21.97
C PHE A 39 29.22 12.90 21.27
N ASP A 40 29.19 12.87 19.93
CA ASP A 40 28.37 13.76 19.11
C ASP A 40 27.01 13.09 18.82
N PRO A 41 25.91 13.49 19.49
CA PRO A 41 24.59 12.92 19.25
C PRO A 41 24.08 13.17 17.82
N GLU A 42 24.60 14.18 17.11
CA GLU A 42 24.26 14.43 15.70
C GLU A 42 24.88 13.39 14.75
N SER A 43 26.01 12.78 15.12
CA SER A 43 26.65 11.71 14.33
C SER A 43 25.81 10.43 14.31
N VAL A 44 25.01 10.21 15.36
CA VAL A 44 24.07 9.10 15.50
C VAL A 44 22.82 9.34 14.64
N VAL A 45 22.37 10.59 14.55
CA VAL A 45 21.26 11.02 13.67
C VAL A 45 21.66 11.02 12.18
N LYS A 46 22.93 11.30 11.87
CA LYS A 46 23.48 11.30 10.50
C LYS A 46 23.90 9.92 9.99
N ARG A 47 24.00 8.92 10.86
CA ARG A 47 24.14 7.51 10.45
C ARG A 47 22.80 7.05 9.86
N LYS A 48 22.59 7.33 8.57
CA LYS A 48 21.61 6.61 7.75
C LYS A 48 22.02 5.14 7.79
N ASP A 49 21.46 4.40 8.73
CA ASP A 49 21.53 2.96 8.72
C ASP A 49 21.04 2.51 7.32
N PRO A 50 21.82 1.74 6.56
CA PRO A 50 21.38 1.23 5.26
C PRO A 50 20.03 0.50 5.35
N LYS A 51 19.68 -0.08 6.51
CA LYS A 51 18.33 -0.62 6.77
C LYS A 51 17.27 0.48 6.80
N GLN A 52 17.48 1.55 7.57
CA GLN A 52 16.51 2.67 7.63
C GLN A 52 16.34 3.37 6.26
N ALA A 53 17.41 3.51 5.48
CA ALA A 53 17.32 4.06 4.14
C ALA A 53 16.50 3.15 3.20
N ALA A 54 16.66 1.83 3.32
CA ALA A 54 15.88 0.85 2.57
C ALA A 54 14.39 0.85 2.99
N GLU A 55 14.10 0.97 4.28
CA GLU A 55 12.74 1.05 4.82
C GLU A 55 12.03 2.34 4.40
N LEU A 56 12.72 3.49 4.40
CA LEU A 56 12.18 4.74 3.88
C LEU A 56 11.87 4.64 2.39
N ALA A 57 12.74 4.00 1.60
CA ALA A 57 12.49 3.78 0.18
C ALA A 57 11.26 2.88 -0.04
N ALA A 58 11.11 1.81 0.75
CA ALA A 58 9.93 0.95 0.71
C ALA A 58 8.64 1.70 1.11
N GLY A 59 8.72 2.57 2.12
CA GLY A 59 7.62 3.46 2.52
C GLY A 59 7.20 4.42 1.41
N LYS A 60 8.17 5.07 0.75
CA LYS A 60 7.94 5.93 -0.42
C LYS A 60 7.28 5.16 -1.56
N GLN A 61 7.77 3.97 -1.88
CA GLN A 61 7.22 3.13 -2.94
C GLN A 61 5.75 2.77 -2.66
N THR A 62 5.43 2.40 -1.41
CA THR A 62 4.06 2.10 -0.98
C THR A 62 3.14 3.31 -1.16
N ALA A 63 3.60 4.49 -0.75
CA ALA A 63 2.86 5.74 -0.92
C ALA A 63 2.58 6.05 -2.40
N ILE A 64 3.57 5.86 -3.29
CA ILE A 64 3.39 6.03 -4.74
C ILE A 64 2.32 5.09 -5.30
N VAL A 65 2.32 3.82 -4.87
CA VAL A 65 1.30 2.85 -5.31
C VAL A 65 -0.10 3.31 -4.88
N VAL A 66 -0.27 3.76 -3.64
CA VAL A 66 -1.55 4.26 -3.13
C VAL A 66 -2.00 5.49 -3.93
N LEU A 67 -1.10 6.45 -4.19
CA LEU A 67 -1.40 7.62 -5.01
C LEU A 67 -1.81 7.23 -6.44
N GLY A 68 -1.19 6.20 -7.03
CA GLY A 68 -1.58 5.67 -8.33
C GLY A 68 -3.02 5.16 -8.35
N VAL A 69 -3.48 4.47 -7.30
CA VAL A 69 -4.88 4.02 -7.19
C VAL A 69 -5.82 5.23 -7.10
N VAL A 70 -5.46 6.26 -6.34
CA VAL A 70 -6.25 7.50 -6.22
C VAL A 70 -6.32 8.22 -7.57
N GLU A 71 -5.21 8.29 -8.32
CA GLU A 71 -5.19 8.90 -9.65
C GLU A 71 -6.12 8.16 -10.62
N GLN A 72 -6.09 6.83 -10.62
CA GLN A 72 -7.00 6.03 -11.44
C GLN A 72 -8.47 6.27 -11.07
N GLY A 73 -8.76 6.42 -9.77
CA GLY A 73 -10.09 6.85 -9.31
C GLY A 73 -10.48 8.22 -9.89
N LEU A 74 -9.61 9.22 -9.78
CA LEU A 74 -9.87 10.56 -10.30
C LEU A 74 -10.00 10.58 -11.84
N LYS A 75 -9.24 9.75 -12.56
CA LYS A 75 -9.40 9.57 -14.01
C LYS A 75 -10.78 9.03 -14.38
N MET A 76 -11.32 8.14 -13.55
CA MET A 76 -12.59 7.48 -13.79
C MET A 76 -13.81 8.36 -13.44
N PHE A 77 -13.72 9.17 -12.38
CA PHE A 77 -14.84 9.98 -11.88
C PHE A 77 -14.77 11.46 -12.25
N GLY A 78 -13.57 12.01 -12.42
CA GLY A 78 -13.32 13.42 -12.74
C GLY A 78 -13.06 13.65 -14.22
N HIS A 79 -11.89 13.21 -14.70
CA HIS A 79 -11.49 13.42 -16.09
C HIS A 79 -10.39 12.45 -16.55
N LYS A 80 -10.57 11.78 -17.69
CA LYS A 80 -9.65 10.71 -18.16
C LYS A 80 -8.20 11.14 -18.37
N ALA A 81 -7.97 12.42 -18.66
CA ALA A 81 -6.63 12.98 -18.87
C ALA A 81 -6.02 13.60 -17.59
N PHE A 82 -6.68 13.46 -16.44
CA PHE A 82 -6.14 13.92 -15.17
C PHE A 82 -4.93 13.07 -14.79
N GLU A 83 -3.79 13.67 -14.45
CA GLU A 83 -2.63 12.98 -13.88
C GLU A 83 -2.10 13.84 -12.73
N PHE A 84 -1.57 13.22 -11.69
CA PHE A 84 -0.83 13.97 -10.68
C PHE A 84 0.46 14.50 -11.30
N ASP A 85 0.85 15.70 -10.88
CA ASP A 85 2.17 16.23 -11.17
C ASP A 85 3.23 15.30 -10.53
N PRO A 86 4.22 14.79 -11.30
CA PRO A 86 5.20 13.84 -10.79
C PRO A 86 5.97 14.36 -9.56
N GLU A 87 6.37 15.63 -9.57
CA GLU A 87 7.07 16.25 -8.43
C GLU A 87 6.15 16.36 -7.22
N GLY A 88 4.89 16.74 -7.42
CA GLY A 88 3.88 16.78 -6.37
C GLY A 88 3.61 15.40 -5.74
N ALA A 89 3.45 14.35 -6.56
CA ALA A 89 3.22 12.99 -6.08
C ALA A 89 4.44 12.44 -5.34
N GLU A 90 5.64 12.72 -5.84
CA GLU A 90 6.89 12.32 -5.20
C GLU A 90 7.09 13.02 -3.86
N GLY A 91 6.79 14.32 -3.77
CA GLY A 91 6.84 15.09 -2.52
C GLY A 91 5.88 14.56 -1.46
N VAL A 92 4.67 14.15 -1.84
CA VAL A 92 3.72 13.50 -0.92
C VAL A 92 4.25 12.13 -0.47
N ALA A 93 4.81 11.35 -1.39
CA ALA A 93 5.38 10.05 -1.05
C ALA A 93 6.58 10.14 -0.09
N GLU A 94 7.43 11.16 -0.26
CA GLU A 94 8.53 11.44 0.67
C GLU A 94 8.02 11.89 2.05
N ALA A 95 6.99 12.73 2.10
CA ALA A 95 6.38 13.13 3.36
C ALA A 95 5.68 11.96 4.09
N ALA A 96 5.16 10.99 3.33
CA ALA A 96 4.49 9.82 3.89
C ALA A 96 5.46 8.69 4.29
N ALA A 97 6.63 8.59 3.66
CA ALA A 97 7.60 7.52 3.93
C ALA A 97 7.96 7.32 5.41
N PRO A 98 8.20 8.38 6.23
CA PRO A 98 8.46 8.22 7.66
C PRO A 98 7.30 7.61 8.43
N LEU A 99 6.05 7.77 7.97
CA LEU A 99 4.88 7.15 8.61
C LEU A 99 4.93 5.63 8.43
N PHE A 100 5.30 5.15 7.23
CA PHE A 100 5.45 3.73 6.97
C PHE A 100 6.58 3.11 7.78
N VAL A 101 7.69 3.82 7.98
CA VAL A 101 8.77 3.35 8.86
C VAL A 101 8.32 3.36 10.33
N LYS A 102 7.67 4.43 10.79
CA LYS A 102 7.21 4.57 12.18
C LYS A 102 6.21 3.49 12.59
N TYR A 103 5.29 3.15 11.69
CA TYR A 103 4.26 2.14 11.96
C TYR A 103 4.59 0.78 11.34
N ASN A 104 5.81 0.58 10.82
CA ASN A 104 6.24 -0.66 10.18
C ASN A 104 5.29 -1.19 9.09
N GLY A 105 4.70 -0.26 8.33
CA GLY A 105 3.67 -0.55 7.32
C GLY A 105 2.26 -0.80 7.87
N GLU A 106 2.08 -0.81 9.19
CA GLU A 106 0.76 -0.91 9.82
C GLU A 106 0.03 0.44 9.86
N LEU A 107 -1.28 0.37 10.08
CA LEU A 107 -2.10 1.57 10.25
C LEU A 107 -1.79 2.21 11.61
N PRO A 108 -1.74 3.55 11.69
CA PRO A 108 -1.64 4.25 12.97
C PRO A 108 -2.76 3.82 13.94
N PRO A 109 -2.55 3.81 15.27
CA PRO A 109 -3.54 3.33 16.24
C PRO A 109 -4.92 3.99 16.11
N TRP A 110 -4.95 5.31 15.86
CA TRP A 110 -6.19 6.06 15.67
C TRP A 110 -6.99 5.65 14.42
N LEU A 111 -6.33 5.00 13.45
CA LEU A 111 -6.94 4.50 12.21
C LEU A 111 -7.17 2.99 12.26
N ALA A 112 -6.35 2.27 13.03
CA ALA A 112 -6.46 0.83 13.22
C ALA A 112 -7.81 0.43 13.83
N GLU A 113 -8.36 1.26 14.72
CA GLU A 113 -9.71 1.08 15.28
C GLU A 113 -10.81 1.05 14.22
N TYR A 114 -10.60 1.70 13.07
CA TYR A 114 -11.55 1.80 11.96
C TYR A 114 -11.26 0.82 10.81
N LYS A 115 -10.33 -0.12 11.01
CA LYS A 115 -9.89 -1.03 9.95
C LYS A 115 -11.06 -1.80 9.32
N GLU A 116 -11.97 -2.30 10.16
CA GLU A 116 -13.11 -3.08 9.70
C GLU A 116 -14.13 -2.20 8.98
N GLU A 117 -14.36 -0.99 9.45
CA GLU A 117 -15.26 -0.01 8.84
C GLU A 117 -14.73 0.44 7.48
N ILE A 118 -13.44 0.74 7.37
CA ILE A 118 -12.79 1.11 6.11
C ILE A 118 -12.84 -0.05 5.13
N THR A 119 -12.59 -1.28 5.61
CA THR A 119 -12.67 -2.49 4.78
C THR A 119 -14.08 -2.73 4.29
N PHE A 120 -15.08 -2.58 5.16
CA PHE A 120 -16.49 -2.69 4.78
C PHE A 120 -16.89 -1.63 3.75
N VAL A 121 -16.56 -0.35 3.99
CA VAL A 121 -16.85 0.74 3.06
C VAL A 121 -16.14 0.53 1.73
N GLY A 122 -14.90 0.06 1.75
CA GLY A 122 -14.14 -0.30 0.55
C GLY A 122 -14.82 -1.42 -0.24
N ALA A 123 -15.21 -2.51 0.42
CA ALA A 123 -15.88 -3.64 -0.22
C ALA A 123 -17.27 -3.27 -0.74
N ALA A 124 -18.08 -2.57 0.06
CA ALA A 124 -19.41 -2.10 -0.33
C ALA A 124 -19.32 -1.09 -1.49
N GLY A 125 -18.35 -0.18 -1.45
CA GLY A 125 -18.07 0.78 -2.51
C GLY A 125 -17.66 0.10 -3.82
N ALA A 126 -16.75 -0.88 -3.75
CA ALA A 126 -16.33 -1.65 -4.91
C ALA A 126 -17.49 -2.47 -5.52
N LEU A 127 -18.32 -3.10 -4.68
CA LEU A 127 -19.50 -3.83 -5.14
C LEU A 127 -20.53 -2.89 -5.79
N GLY A 128 -20.82 -1.75 -5.16
CA GLY A 128 -21.73 -0.75 -5.72
C GLY A 128 -21.23 -0.21 -7.07
N PHE A 129 -19.94 0.11 -7.16
CA PHE A 129 -19.31 0.58 -8.38
C PHE A 129 -19.38 -0.45 -9.52
N THR A 130 -18.99 -1.69 -9.25
CA THR A 130 -19.04 -2.78 -10.25
C THR A 130 -20.47 -3.06 -10.70
N SER A 131 -21.45 -2.98 -9.79
CA SER A 131 -22.86 -3.13 -10.12
C SER A 131 -23.34 -2.06 -11.11
N VAL A 132 -22.97 -0.78 -10.92
CA VAL A 132 -23.32 0.29 -11.87
C VAL A 132 -22.70 0.07 -13.24
N GLN A 133 -21.44 -0.38 -13.29
CA GLN A 133 -20.76 -0.71 -14.55
C GLN A 133 -21.45 -1.88 -15.27
N GLN A 134 -21.81 -2.94 -14.55
CA GLN A 134 -22.53 -4.09 -15.11
C GLN A 134 -23.90 -3.67 -15.68
N ILE A 135 -24.65 -2.84 -14.97
CA ILE A 135 -25.95 -2.32 -15.46
C ILE A 135 -25.76 -1.50 -16.75
N LYS A 136 -24.73 -0.65 -16.82
CA LYS A 136 -24.43 0.11 -18.04
C LYS A 136 -24.06 -0.80 -19.22
N ALA A 137 -23.27 -1.85 -18.96
CA ALA A 137 -22.88 -2.82 -19.97
C ALA A 137 -24.09 -3.61 -20.49
N LEU A 138 -24.97 -4.08 -19.60
CA LEU A 138 -26.22 -4.76 -19.97
C LEU A 138 -27.11 -3.84 -20.82
N LYS A 139 -27.32 -2.59 -20.40
CA LYS A 139 -28.10 -1.60 -21.18
C LYS A 139 -27.46 -1.25 -22.54
N ALA A 140 -26.14 -1.39 -22.67
CA ALA A 140 -25.47 -1.20 -23.95
C ALA A 140 -25.65 -2.43 -24.86
N PHE A 141 -25.57 -3.63 -24.29
CA PHE A 141 -25.83 -4.88 -25.00
C PHE A 141 -27.28 -4.96 -25.51
N ASP A 142 -28.25 -4.61 -24.67
CA ASP A 142 -29.67 -4.61 -25.06
C ASP A 142 -29.93 -3.64 -26.22
N ARG A 143 -29.36 -2.43 -26.17
CA ARG A 143 -29.46 -1.45 -27.26
C ARG A 143 -28.78 -1.92 -28.55
N ALA A 144 -27.64 -2.59 -28.46
CA ALA A 144 -26.97 -3.15 -29.63
C ALA A 144 -27.84 -4.22 -30.30
N LYS A 145 -28.48 -5.08 -29.50
CA LYS A 145 -29.39 -6.14 -29.99
C LYS A 145 -30.65 -5.56 -30.63
N GLU A 146 -31.23 -4.50 -30.07
CA GLU A 146 -32.37 -3.79 -30.69
C GLU A 146 -31.98 -3.18 -32.04
N ILE A 147 -30.81 -2.53 -32.13
CA ILE A 147 -30.32 -1.95 -33.40
C ILE A 147 -30.09 -3.06 -34.44
N GLU A 148 -29.54 -4.21 -34.05
CA GLU A 148 -29.30 -5.33 -34.95
C GLU A 148 -30.61 -5.98 -35.44
N GLN A 149 -31.61 -6.10 -34.57
CA GLN A 149 -32.95 -6.57 -34.94
C GLN A 149 -33.65 -5.60 -35.90
N MET A 150 -33.65 -4.30 -35.60
CA MET A 150 -34.21 -3.29 -36.49
C MET A 150 -33.53 -3.27 -37.86
N LYS A 151 -32.20 -3.47 -37.89
CA LYS A 151 -31.46 -3.56 -39.13
C LYS A 151 -31.84 -4.81 -39.93
N SER A 152 -31.94 -5.99 -39.30
CA SER A 152 -32.37 -7.20 -40.01
C SER A 152 -33.81 -7.11 -40.50
N GLU A 153 -34.71 -6.48 -39.74
CA GLU A 153 -36.11 -6.31 -40.13
C GLU A 153 -36.26 -5.33 -41.31
N SER A 154 -35.49 -4.24 -41.32
CA SER A 154 -35.43 -3.30 -42.46
C SER A 154 -34.80 -3.90 -43.72
N GLU A 155 -33.87 -4.84 -43.58
CA GLU A 155 -33.22 -5.53 -44.70
C GLU A 155 -34.15 -6.62 -45.30
N VAL A 156 -35.03 -7.21 -44.49
CA VAL A 156 -36.05 -8.17 -44.95
C VAL A 156 -37.25 -7.48 -45.63
N GLU A 157 -37.70 -6.32 -45.15
CA GLU A 157 -38.75 -5.52 -45.82
C GLU A 157 -38.26 -4.91 -47.15
N GLY A 158 -37.00 -4.47 -47.24
CA GLY A 158 -36.43 -3.96 -48.49
C GLY A 158 -36.38 -5.00 -49.62
N VAL A 159 -36.13 -6.27 -49.30
CA VAL A 159 -36.07 -7.37 -50.27
C VAL A 159 -37.46 -7.82 -50.75
N GLN A 160 -38.52 -7.63 -49.95
CA GLN A 160 -39.90 -7.93 -50.38
C GLN A 160 -40.55 -6.83 -51.22
N SER A 161 -40.01 -5.61 -51.22
CA SER A 161 -40.50 -4.48 -52.03
C SER A 161 -39.94 -4.45 -53.46
N GLU A 162 -38.92 -5.26 -53.78
CA GLU A 162 -38.26 -5.30 -55.10
C GLU A 162 -38.55 -6.59 -55.91
N ALA A 163 -39.43 -7.47 -55.43
CA ALA A 163 -39.87 -8.70 -56.13
C ALA A 163 -41.32 -8.58 -56.64
#